data_AF-A0A6L7RU54-F1
#
_entry.id   AF-A0A6L7RU54-F1
#
_cell.length_a   1.000
_cell.length_b   1.000
_cell.length_c   1.000
_cell.angle_alpha   90.00
_cell.angle_beta   90.00
_cell.angle_gamma   90.00
#
_symmetry.space_group_name_H-M   'P 1'
#
loop_
_entity.id
_entity.type
_entity.pdbx_description
1 polymer ?
#
loop_
_entity_poly.entity_id
_entity_poly.type
_entity_poly.pdbx_seq_one_letter_code
_entity_poly.pdbx_strand_id
1 'polypeptide(L)'
;MSDSDAWTGRGEDGGGTEVDAFLDRWEKSGGSESANFQMFAGELCELLGVAKPDPSEELNEYNDYTFERRVDFKHDDGSTSLKRIDLYRRGSFVMEAKQSAKRRAKTTADSRQTDMLPEDAMQVKAGAATRGTRGWDRTMRAAKRQAEDYARALPPEHGWPPFILVVDVGHVFEVYADFSGQGKNYAQFPDREGYSIPLSGLRDPEVRALLRAVWTDPLSLDPARRSAEVTRDIAARLARIARSLEDRGRHPEEVAEFLMRCLFTMFAEDV
;
A
#
# COMPACT_ATOMS: atom_id res chain seq x y z
N MET A 1 33.76 -41.83 22.39
CA MET A 1 33.24 -40.60 23.03
C MET A 1 32.86 -39.68 21.89
N SER A 2 31.56 -39.67 21.58
CA SER A 2 30.95 -38.99 20.45
C SER A 2 30.53 -37.59 20.88
N ASP A 3 31.17 -36.56 20.34
CA ASP A 3 30.63 -35.20 20.39
C ASP A 3 29.73 -34.99 19.18
N SER A 4 28.42 -35.08 19.44
CA SER A 4 27.36 -34.66 18.55
C SER A 4 27.04 -33.19 18.85
N ASP A 5 27.72 -32.26 18.19
CA ASP A 5 27.30 -30.85 18.13
C ASP A 5 26.11 -30.74 17.18
N ALA A 6 24.90 -30.84 17.77
CA ALA A 6 23.66 -30.49 17.10
C ALA A 6 23.55 -28.95 17.05
N TRP A 7 23.88 -28.39 15.89
CA TRP A 7 23.54 -27.03 15.50
C TRP A 7 22.01 -26.84 15.58
N THR A 8 21.57 -26.09 16.59
CA THR A 8 20.21 -25.57 16.70
C THR A 8 20.23 -24.17 16.08
N GLY A 9 19.53 -24.00 14.96
CA GLY A 9 19.52 -22.70 14.29
C GLY A 9 18.82 -22.70 12.94
N ARG A 10 17.49 -22.63 12.96
CA ARG A 10 16.77 -21.82 11.98
C ARG A 10 15.43 -21.38 12.56
N GLY A 11 15.42 -20.17 13.11
CA GLY A 11 14.19 -19.44 13.40
C GLY A 11 13.68 -18.83 12.11
N GLU A 12 12.55 -19.31 11.61
CA GLU A 12 11.76 -18.67 10.54
C GLU A 12 10.24 -18.72 10.82
N ASP A 13 9.82 -18.98 12.07
CA ASP A 13 8.39 -19.17 12.41
C ASP A 13 7.74 -17.96 13.13
N GLY A 14 8.48 -16.89 13.42
CA GLY A 14 7.96 -15.74 14.19
C GLY A 14 7.04 -14.80 13.39
N GLY A 15 7.29 -14.62 12.09
CA GLY A 15 6.57 -13.64 11.26
C GLY A 15 5.15 -14.08 10.89
N GLY A 16 4.90 -15.39 10.75
CA GLY A 16 3.55 -15.90 10.46
C GLY A 16 2.57 -15.65 11.61
N THR A 17 3.02 -15.86 12.84
CA THR A 17 2.19 -15.68 14.04
C THR A 17 1.84 -14.22 14.30
N GLU A 18 2.75 -13.27 14.06
CA GLU A 18 2.48 -11.84 14.21
C GLU A 18 1.45 -11.34 13.17
N VAL A 19 1.61 -11.76 11.91
CA VAL A 19 0.65 -11.46 10.84
C VAL A 19 -0.72 -12.01 11.19
N ASP A 20 -0.82 -13.29 11.57
CA ASP A 20 -2.12 -13.89 11.89
C ASP A 20 -2.80 -13.21 13.10
N ALA A 21 -2.04 -12.81 14.12
CA ALA A 21 -2.58 -12.05 15.25
C ALA A 21 -3.12 -10.66 14.83
N PHE A 22 -2.39 -9.96 13.96
CA PHE A 22 -2.85 -8.69 13.39
C PHE A 22 -4.16 -8.86 12.60
N LEU A 23 -4.21 -9.88 11.74
CA LEU A 23 -5.40 -10.19 10.93
C LEU A 23 -6.60 -10.54 11.80
N ASP A 24 -6.42 -11.42 12.78
CA ASP A 24 -7.49 -11.85 13.69
C ASP A 24 -8.08 -10.69 14.49
N ARG A 25 -7.25 -9.72 14.89
CA ARG A 25 -7.68 -8.53 15.61
C ARG A 25 -8.49 -7.61 14.71
N TRP A 26 -7.96 -7.27 13.54
CA TRP A 26 -8.54 -6.22 12.71
C TRP A 26 -9.67 -6.71 11.81
N GLU A 27 -9.68 -7.98 11.40
CA GLU A 27 -10.84 -8.57 10.72
C GLU A 27 -12.08 -8.50 11.60
N LYS A 28 -11.96 -8.64 12.93
CA LYS A 28 -13.10 -8.59 13.86
C LYS A 28 -13.60 -7.16 14.12
N SER A 29 -12.81 -6.14 13.80
CA SER A 29 -13.17 -4.74 14.04
C SER A 29 -14.38 -4.29 13.18
N GLY A 30 -15.22 -3.42 13.74
CA GLY A 30 -16.34 -2.80 13.03
C GLY A 30 -16.95 -1.61 13.78
N GLY A 31 -17.45 -0.62 13.02
CA GLY A 31 -18.37 0.41 13.52
C GLY A 31 -17.78 1.61 14.27
N SER A 32 -16.56 2.07 14.02
CA SER A 32 -16.06 3.34 14.58
C SER A 32 -14.90 3.92 13.76
N GLU A 33 -15.23 4.78 12.79
CA GLU A 33 -14.37 5.21 11.68
C GLU A 33 -12.98 5.77 12.08
N SER A 34 -12.91 6.82 12.91
CA SER A 34 -11.64 7.55 13.13
C SER A 34 -10.73 6.97 14.23
N ALA A 35 -11.30 6.59 15.39
CA ALA A 35 -10.50 6.12 16.53
C ALA A 35 -9.79 4.79 16.27
N ASN A 36 -10.42 3.91 15.47
CA ASN A 36 -9.82 2.62 15.13
C ASN A 36 -8.68 2.75 14.12
N PHE A 37 -8.74 3.76 13.24
CA PHE A 37 -7.77 3.89 12.16
C PHE A 37 -6.37 4.22 12.68
N GLN A 38 -6.21 5.15 13.62
CA GLN A 38 -4.87 5.50 14.13
C GLN A 38 -4.19 4.32 14.82
N MET A 39 -4.96 3.54 15.59
CA MET A 39 -4.48 2.31 16.22
C MET A 39 -4.11 1.24 15.17
N PHE A 40 -4.97 1.04 14.17
CA PHE A 40 -4.71 0.14 13.04
C PHE A 40 -3.43 0.51 12.30
N ALA A 41 -3.26 1.78 11.94
CA ALA A 41 -2.12 2.28 11.21
C ALA A 41 -0.83 2.16 12.03
N GLY A 42 -0.89 2.40 13.35
CA GLY A 42 0.24 2.20 14.26
C GLY A 42 0.72 0.75 14.29
N GLU A 43 -0.19 -0.20 14.43
CA GLU A 43 0.11 -1.64 14.41
C GLU A 43 0.54 -2.13 13.02
N LEU A 44 -0.03 -1.56 11.95
CA LEU A 44 0.42 -1.83 10.59
C LEU A 44 1.87 -1.36 10.40
N CYS A 45 2.26 -0.22 10.95
CA CYS A 45 3.64 0.25 10.87
C CYS A 45 4.61 -0.71 11.57
N GLU A 46 4.21 -1.27 12.71
CA GLU A 46 4.98 -2.31 13.43
C GLU A 46 5.13 -3.56 12.56
N LEU A 47 4.01 -4.08 12.04
CA LEU A 47 3.98 -5.26 11.18
C LEU A 47 4.84 -5.07 9.91
N LEU A 48 4.77 -3.88 9.33
CA LEU A 48 5.57 -3.52 8.16
C LEU A 48 7.01 -3.16 8.51
N GLY A 49 7.39 -3.06 9.78
CA GLY A 49 8.73 -2.66 10.22
C GLY A 49 9.15 -1.27 9.73
N VAL A 50 8.21 -0.32 9.66
CA VAL A 50 8.44 1.07 9.26
C VAL A 50 8.24 2.03 10.43
N ALA A 51 8.77 3.25 10.30
CA ALA A 51 8.54 4.29 11.29
C ALA A 51 7.03 4.56 11.47
N LYS A 52 6.61 4.79 12.71
CA LYS A 52 5.26 5.27 13.03
C LYS A 52 5.12 6.77 12.75
N PRO A 53 3.90 7.27 12.51
CA PRO A 53 3.65 8.69 12.36
C PRO A 53 4.06 9.45 13.63
N ASP A 54 4.58 10.66 13.45
CA ASP A 54 4.96 11.57 14.52
C ASP A 54 3.70 12.18 15.17
N PRO A 55 3.78 12.57 16.47
CA PRO A 55 2.76 13.41 17.08
C PRO A 55 2.60 14.72 16.31
N SER A 56 1.37 15.20 16.16
CA SER A 56 1.14 16.47 15.48
C SER A 56 1.74 17.65 16.26
N GLU A 57 2.48 18.49 15.54
CA GLU A 57 3.04 19.75 16.05
C GLU A 57 2.07 20.93 15.85
N GLU A 58 2.30 22.02 16.60
CA GLU A 58 1.49 23.25 16.53
C GLU A 58 1.52 23.88 15.13
N LEU A 59 2.70 23.88 14.51
CA LEU A 59 2.92 24.44 13.19
C LEU A 59 2.77 23.35 12.13
N ASN A 60 1.82 23.53 11.22
CA ASN A 60 1.47 22.53 10.21
C ASN A 60 2.59 22.27 9.18
N GLU A 61 3.60 23.13 9.09
CA GLU A 61 4.75 22.93 8.19
C GLU A 61 5.65 21.77 8.63
N TYR A 62 5.74 21.47 9.94
CA TYR A 62 6.57 20.37 10.46
C TYR A 62 5.86 19.02 10.46
N ASN A 63 4.57 19.01 10.13
CA ASN A 63 3.70 17.84 10.11
C ASN A 63 3.89 16.98 8.84
N ASP A 64 5.13 16.59 8.55
CA ASP A 64 5.53 15.86 7.34
C ASP A 64 5.17 14.38 7.38
N TYR A 65 5.01 13.78 8.57
CA TYR A 65 4.49 12.42 8.73
C TYR A 65 3.57 12.32 9.95
N THR A 66 2.30 12.70 9.80
CA THR A 66 1.34 12.76 10.93
C THR A 66 -0.05 12.28 10.52
N PHE A 67 -0.82 11.87 11.52
CA PHE A 67 -2.27 11.78 11.40
C PHE A 67 -2.91 13.18 11.33
N GLU A 68 -4.11 13.25 10.77
CA GLU A 68 -4.98 14.44 10.78
C GLU A 68 -4.31 15.73 10.24
N ARG A 69 -3.38 15.60 9.28
CA ARG A 69 -2.66 16.75 8.69
C ARG A 69 -3.66 17.73 8.07
N ARG A 70 -3.56 19.00 8.44
CA ARG A 70 -4.47 20.04 7.92
C ARG A 70 -4.12 20.42 6.48
N VAL A 71 -5.15 20.60 5.67
CA VAL A 71 -5.08 21.15 4.31
C VAL A 71 -6.24 22.10 4.06
N ASP A 72 -5.99 23.13 3.25
CA ASP A 72 -6.96 24.16 2.91
C ASP A 72 -7.52 23.93 1.52
N PHE A 73 -8.84 23.70 1.44
CA PHE A 73 -9.54 23.53 0.18
C PHE A 73 -9.98 24.90 -0.30
N LYS A 74 -9.36 25.36 -1.38
CA LYS A 74 -9.71 26.63 -2.04
C LYS A 74 -10.85 26.37 -3.02
N HIS A 75 -11.96 27.10 -2.87
CA HIS A 75 -13.13 27.01 -3.75
C HIS A 75 -13.11 28.14 -4.78
N ASP A 76 -13.83 27.95 -5.89
CA ASP A 76 -13.89 28.92 -6.99
C ASP A 76 -14.52 30.26 -6.58
N ASP A 77 -15.34 30.27 -5.52
CA ASP A 77 -15.94 31.47 -4.93
C ASP A 77 -14.97 32.26 -4.02
N GLY A 78 -13.72 31.81 -3.91
CA GLY A 78 -12.68 32.40 -3.07
C GLY A 78 -12.74 31.99 -1.60
N SER A 79 -13.72 31.19 -1.19
CA SER A 79 -13.78 30.65 0.17
C SER A 79 -12.77 29.51 0.37
N THR A 80 -12.44 29.25 1.62
CA THR A 80 -11.56 28.15 2.01
C THR A 80 -12.24 27.26 3.03
N SER A 81 -12.19 25.94 2.84
CA SER A 81 -12.62 24.97 3.86
C SER A 81 -11.43 24.21 4.42
N LEU A 82 -11.38 24.14 5.75
CA LEU A 82 -10.37 23.35 6.46
C LEU A 82 -10.72 21.87 6.39
N LYS A 83 -9.78 21.06 5.91
CA LYS A 83 -9.88 19.61 5.90
C LYS A 83 -8.66 18.98 6.56
N ARG A 84 -8.78 17.70 6.88
CA ARG A 84 -7.71 16.93 7.52
C ARG A 84 -7.54 15.61 6.77
N ILE A 85 -6.29 15.31 6.46
CA ILE A 85 -5.88 14.04 5.85
C ILE A 85 -5.74 13.03 6.98
N ASP A 86 -6.35 11.85 6.85
CA ASP A 86 -6.34 10.84 7.91
C ASP A 86 -4.90 10.45 8.28
N LEU A 87 -4.06 10.12 7.27
CA LEU A 87 -2.61 9.95 7.46
C LEU A 87 -1.85 10.48 6.25
N TYR A 88 -0.87 11.33 6.51
CA TYR A 88 -0.01 11.91 5.49
C TYR A 88 1.45 11.58 5.74
N ARG A 89 2.19 11.25 4.68
CA ARG A 89 3.66 11.20 4.68
C ARG A 89 4.20 11.92 3.45
N ARG A 90 4.93 13.02 3.67
CA ARG A 90 5.53 13.83 2.60
C ARG A 90 6.47 12.99 1.74
N GLY A 91 6.33 13.16 0.43
CA GLY A 91 7.11 12.42 -0.56
C GLY A 91 6.69 10.95 -0.74
N SER A 92 5.74 10.43 0.05
CA SER A 92 5.30 9.04 -0.02
C SER A 92 3.83 8.91 -0.39
N PHE A 93 2.92 9.32 0.49
CA PHE A 93 1.50 9.07 0.28
C PHE A 93 0.57 10.03 1.00
N VAL A 94 -0.64 10.09 0.46
CA VAL A 94 -1.85 10.49 1.18
C VAL A 94 -2.68 9.23 1.42
N MET A 95 -3.14 9.03 2.65
CA MET A 95 -3.99 7.90 3.02
C MET A 95 -5.32 8.39 3.57
N GLU A 96 -6.41 7.86 3.01
CA GLU A 96 -7.79 8.08 3.45
C GLU A 96 -8.35 6.77 4.00
N ALA A 97 -8.93 6.84 5.20
CA ALA A 97 -9.51 5.70 5.89
C ALA A 97 -11.04 5.71 5.83
N LYS A 98 -11.60 4.51 5.80
CA LYS A 98 -13.01 4.21 6.00
C LYS A 98 -13.10 3.02 6.96
N GLN A 99 -14.25 2.88 7.61
CA GLN A 99 -14.58 1.64 8.31
C GLN A 99 -16.00 1.22 7.97
N SER A 100 -16.10 0.32 7.00
CA SER A 100 -17.38 -0.23 6.54
C SER A 100 -17.84 -1.36 7.46
N ALA A 101 -19.14 -1.40 7.75
CA ALA A 101 -19.76 -2.46 8.52
C ALA A 101 -19.76 -3.79 7.75
N LYS A 102 -19.57 -4.90 8.47
CA LYS A 102 -19.74 -6.24 7.90
C LYS A 102 -21.20 -6.46 7.50
N ARG A 103 -21.43 -7.17 6.40
CA ARG A 103 -22.76 -7.63 6.01
C ARG A 103 -23.27 -8.63 7.04
N ARG A 104 -24.30 -8.26 7.81
CA ARG A 104 -25.00 -9.22 8.67
C ARG A 104 -25.82 -10.18 7.82
N ALA A 105 -25.71 -11.47 8.09
CA ALA A 105 -26.75 -12.41 7.69
C ALA A 105 -28.05 -11.98 8.36
N LYS A 106 -29.19 -12.09 7.65
CA LYS A 106 -30.51 -11.92 8.27
C LYS A 106 -30.68 -13.02 9.31
N THR A 107 -30.29 -12.77 10.56
CA THR A 107 -30.76 -13.59 11.67
C THR A 107 -32.24 -13.28 11.80
N THR A 108 -33.08 -14.24 11.41
CA THR A 108 -34.48 -14.30 11.82
C THR A 108 -34.50 -14.55 13.33
N ALA A 109 -34.23 -13.52 14.12
CA ALA A 109 -34.38 -13.59 15.56
C ALA A 109 -35.88 -13.70 15.86
N ASP A 110 -36.29 -14.83 16.41
CA ASP A 110 -37.63 -15.01 16.98
C ASP A 110 -37.78 -14.00 18.11
N SER A 111 -38.81 -13.16 18.05
CA SER A 111 -39.03 -11.98 18.91
C SER A 111 -39.15 -12.29 20.41
N ARG A 112 -39.04 -13.55 20.81
CA ARG A 112 -39.20 -14.06 22.17
C ARG A 112 -37.87 -14.27 22.92
N GLN A 113 -36.72 -14.15 22.25
CA GLN A 113 -35.40 -14.37 22.89
C GLN A 113 -34.64 -13.07 23.19
N THR A 114 -35.16 -11.91 22.77
CA THR A 114 -34.56 -10.60 22.99
C THR A 114 -34.60 -10.11 24.44
N ASP A 115 -35.56 -10.58 25.25
CA ASP A 115 -35.73 -10.17 26.66
C ASP A 115 -34.71 -10.80 27.64
N MET A 116 -33.91 -11.76 27.19
CA MET A 116 -32.84 -12.39 27.99
C MET A 116 -31.43 -11.91 27.61
N LEU A 117 -31.32 -10.95 26.68
CA LEU A 117 -30.05 -10.40 26.26
C LEU A 117 -29.70 -9.16 27.10
N PRO A 118 -28.41 -8.96 27.46
CA PRO A 118 -27.95 -7.72 28.08
C PRO A 118 -28.37 -6.47 27.29
N GLU A 119 -28.63 -5.35 27.95
CA GLU A 119 -29.13 -4.11 27.34
C GLU A 119 -28.25 -3.56 26.19
N ASP A 120 -26.96 -3.92 26.16
CA ASP A 120 -26.00 -3.53 25.13
C ASP A 120 -25.87 -4.55 23.98
N ALA A 121 -26.43 -5.76 24.12
CA ALA A 121 -26.31 -6.84 23.13
C ALA A 121 -26.98 -6.52 21.78
N MET A 122 -27.94 -5.57 21.78
CA MET A 122 -28.60 -5.08 20.57
C MET A 122 -27.99 -3.79 20.01
N GLN A 123 -27.04 -3.18 20.72
CA GLN A 123 -26.42 -1.92 20.28
C GLN A 123 -25.41 -2.20 19.16
N VAL A 124 -25.79 -1.84 17.92
CA VAL A 124 -24.94 -2.01 16.74
C VAL A 124 -24.32 -0.67 16.39
N LYS A 125 -22.99 -0.61 16.34
CA LYS A 125 -22.31 0.56 15.81
C LYS A 125 -22.43 0.59 14.28
N ALA A 126 -22.92 1.70 13.74
CA ALA A 126 -23.01 1.92 12.30
C ALA A 126 -21.60 2.10 11.70
N GLY A 127 -21.36 1.57 10.50
CA GLY A 127 -20.16 1.83 9.69
C GLY A 127 -20.53 2.51 8.38
N ALA A 128 -19.55 3.07 7.68
CA ALA A 128 -19.73 3.92 6.49
C ALA A 128 -20.64 3.30 5.40
N ALA A 129 -20.46 2.00 5.14
CA ALA A 129 -21.25 1.22 4.22
C ALA A 129 -21.22 -0.27 4.59
N THR A 130 -22.04 -1.09 3.94
CA THR A 130 -22.00 -2.55 4.08
C THR A 130 -21.05 -3.15 3.04
N ARG A 131 -20.01 -3.87 3.48
CA ARG A 131 -19.00 -4.52 2.60
C ARG A 131 -19.65 -5.41 1.52
N GLY A 132 -19.05 -5.44 0.33
CA GLY A 132 -19.51 -6.26 -0.81
C GLY A 132 -20.83 -5.79 -1.44
N THR A 133 -21.20 -4.52 -1.24
CA THR A 133 -22.39 -3.91 -1.85
C THR A 133 -22.01 -2.76 -2.77
N ARG A 134 -22.88 -2.40 -3.71
CA ARG A 134 -22.70 -1.18 -4.54
C ARG A 134 -22.53 0.10 -3.71
N GLY A 135 -23.06 0.14 -2.48
CA GLY A 135 -22.87 1.25 -1.56
C GLY A 135 -21.42 1.36 -1.07
N TRP A 136 -20.78 0.22 -0.82
CA TRP A 136 -19.37 0.15 -0.48
C TRP A 136 -18.48 0.61 -1.63
N ASP A 137 -18.71 0.13 -2.86
CA ASP A 137 -17.91 0.59 -4.01
C ASP A 137 -18.02 2.11 -4.24
N ARG A 138 -19.18 2.71 -3.95
CA ARG A 138 -19.35 4.18 -4.05
C ARG A 138 -18.56 4.90 -2.96
N THR A 139 -18.52 4.33 -1.76
CA THR A 139 -17.79 4.87 -0.61
C THR A 139 -16.29 4.85 -0.86
N MET A 140 -15.74 3.72 -1.33
CA MET A 140 -14.31 3.60 -1.67
C MET A 140 -13.92 4.56 -2.81
N ARG A 141 -14.73 4.66 -3.87
CA ARG A 141 -14.48 5.64 -4.94
C ARG A 141 -14.57 7.09 -4.48
N ALA A 142 -15.45 7.40 -3.52
CA ALA A 142 -15.53 8.73 -2.93
C ALA A 142 -14.30 9.03 -2.07
N ALA A 143 -13.82 8.05 -1.29
CA ALA A 143 -12.59 8.15 -0.51
C ALA A 143 -11.36 8.36 -1.41
N LYS A 144 -11.26 7.66 -2.55
CA LYS A 144 -10.21 7.92 -3.56
C LYS A 144 -10.23 9.37 -4.03
N ARG A 145 -11.39 9.88 -4.45
CA ARG A 145 -11.52 11.28 -4.89
C ARG A 145 -11.14 12.26 -3.80
N GLN A 146 -11.55 11.99 -2.57
CA GLN A 146 -11.18 12.80 -1.41
C GLN A 146 -9.66 12.83 -1.19
N ALA A 147 -8.98 11.68 -1.31
CA ALA A 147 -7.53 11.63 -1.23
C ALA A 147 -6.83 12.36 -2.40
N GLU A 148 -7.40 12.34 -3.60
CA GLU A 148 -6.90 13.13 -4.75
C GLU A 148 -7.04 14.64 -4.50
N ASP A 149 -8.17 15.06 -3.93
CA ASP A 149 -8.38 16.46 -3.54
C ASP A 149 -7.42 16.89 -2.42
N TYR A 150 -7.13 15.99 -1.47
CA TYR A 150 -6.08 16.22 -0.47
C TYR A 150 -4.70 16.38 -1.09
N ALA A 151 -4.32 15.49 -2.00
CA ALA A 151 -3.04 15.59 -2.71
C ALA A 151 -2.93 16.92 -3.46
N ARG A 152 -4.04 17.42 -4.04
CA ARG A 152 -4.12 18.72 -4.72
C ARG A 152 -3.99 19.91 -3.78
N ALA A 153 -4.50 19.78 -2.56
CA ALA A 153 -4.51 20.84 -1.55
C ALA A 153 -3.20 20.92 -0.74
N LEU A 154 -2.24 20.02 -0.98
CA LEU A 154 -0.92 20.10 -0.35
C LEU A 154 -0.14 21.34 -0.80
N PRO A 155 0.79 21.84 0.02
CA PRO A 155 1.66 22.93 -0.38
C PRO A 155 2.46 22.57 -1.65
N PRO A 156 2.61 23.49 -2.63
CA PRO A 156 3.32 23.20 -3.88
C PRO A 156 4.74 22.66 -3.70
N GLU A 157 5.44 23.09 -2.66
CA GLU A 157 6.79 22.68 -2.27
C GLU A 157 6.87 21.22 -1.75
N HIS A 158 5.74 20.59 -1.45
CA HIS A 158 5.69 19.17 -1.15
C HIS A 158 5.64 18.32 -2.43
N GLY A 159 5.25 18.93 -3.55
CA GLY A 159 4.92 18.22 -4.77
C GLY A 159 3.72 17.29 -4.61
N TRP A 160 3.50 16.45 -5.61
CA TRP A 160 2.46 15.43 -5.56
C TRP A 160 3.01 14.15 -4.93
N PRO A 161 2.29 13.56 -3.96
CA PRO A 161 2.70 12.29 -3.36
C PRO A 161 2.69 11.20 -4.44
N PRO A 162 3.69 10.29 -4.49
CA PRO A 162 3.69 9.20 -5.47
C PRO A 162 2.48 8.26 -5.32
N PHE A 163 1.95 8.10 -4.10
CA PHE A 163 0.84 7.19 -3.81
C PHE A 163 -0.38 7.87 -3.18
N ILE A 164 -1.54 7.33 -3.53
CA ILE A 164 -2.79 7.48 -2.78
C ILE A 164 -3.18 6.10 -2.26
N LEU A 165 -3.48 6.03 -0.97
CA LEU A 165 -3.96 4.82 -0.31
C LEU A 165 -5.37 5.06 0.20
N VAL A 166 -6.29 4.14 -0.11
CA VAL A 166 -7.61 4.12 0.52
C VAL A 166 -7.71 2.85 1.34
N VAL A 167 -8.02 2.98 2.64
CA VAL A 167 -8.05 1.85 3.57
C VAL A 167 -9.44 1.67 4.12
N ASP A 168 -10.05 0.51 3.92
CA ASP A 168 -11.19 0.08 4.72
C ASP A 168 -10.66 -0.77 5.87
N VAL A 169 -10.65 -0.20 7.07
CA VAL A 169 -10.01 -0.78 8.26
C VAL A 169 -10.54 -2.19 8.52
N GLY A 170 -9.62 -3.14 8.57
CA GLY A 170 -9.95 -4.55 8.76
C GLY A 170 -10.59 -5.21 7.53
N HIS A 171 -10.40 -4.65 6.33
CA HIS A 171 -10.94 -5.24 5.09
C HIS A 171 -9.98 -5.22 3.91
N VAL A 172 -9.57 -4.04 3.44
CA VAL A 172 -8.86 -3.89 2.16
C VAL A 172 -8.03 -2.61 2.14
N PHE A 173 -6.95 -2.65 1.38
CA PHE A 173 -6.19 -1.48 0.92
C PHE A 173 -6.40 -1.34 -0.59
N GLU A 174 -6.77 -0.15 -1.05
CA GLU A 174 -6.68 0.21 -2.46
C GLU A 174 -5.46 1.10 -2.68
N VAL A 175 -4.57 0.67 -3.56
CA VAL A 175 -3.29 1.33 -3.85
C VAL A 175 -3.33 1.98 -5.22
N TYR A 176 -3.05 3.29 -5.26
CA TYR A 176 -3.00 4.05 -6.50
C TYR A 176 -1.68 4.83 -6.59
N ALA A 177 -1.10 4.92 -7.78
CA ALA A 177 0.19 5.56 -8.00
C ALA A 177 0.16 6.58 -9.15
N ASP A 178 0.90 7.68 -8.99
CA ASP A 178 1.25 8.62 -10.05
C ASP A 178 2.75 8.96 -9.96
N PHE A 179 3.57 8.13 -10.61
CA PHE A 179 5.02 8.34 -10.67
C PHE A 179 5.43 9.52 -11.57
N SER A 180 4.51 10.12 -12.33
CA SER A 180 4.83 11.30 -13.13
C SER A 180 5.02 12.55 -12.28
N GLY A 181 4.54 12.54 -11.03
CA GLY A 181 4.58 13.68 -10.12
C GLY A 181 3.71 14.85 -10.56
N GLN A 182 2.75 14.63 -11.46
CA GLN A 182 1.86 15.69 -11.97
C GLN A 182 0.52 15.74 -11.23
N GLY A 183 0.17 14.71 -10.46
CA GLY A 183 -1.10 14.64 -9.73
C GLY A 183 -2.33 14.54 -10.62
N LYS A 184 -2.15 14.05 -11.85
CA LYS A 184 -3.21 14.04 -12.87
C LYS A 184 -3.88 12.68 -12.97
N ASN A 185 -3.15 11.60 -12.69
CA ASN A 185 -3.64 10.27 -12.96
C ASN A 185 -3.08 9.25 -11.98
N TYR A 186 -3.65 9.21 -10.77
CA TYR A 186 -3.42 8.11 -9.84
C TYR A 186 -4.11 6.85 -10.37
N ALA A 187 -3.32 6.02 -11.04
CA ALA A 187 -3.73 4.76 -11.63
C ALA A 187 -3.69 3.62 -10.61
N GLN A 188 -4.46 2.57 -10.84
CA GLN A 188 -4.41 1.33 -10.05
C GLN A 188 -3.00 0.73 -10.09
N PHE A 189 -2.44 0.42 -8.92
CA PHE A 189 -1.07 -0.08 -8.79
C PHE A 189 -1.02 -1.32 -7.88
N PRO A 190 -0.26 -2.38 -8.21
CA PRO A 190 0.64 -2.50 -9.37
C PRO A 190 -0.07 -2.65 -10.71
N ASP A 191 -1.31 -3.14 -10.69
CA ASP A 191 -2.15 -3.38 -11.87
C ASP A 191 -3.65 -3.39 -11.48
N ARG A 192 -4.52 -3.74 -12.43
CA ARG A 192 -5.98 -3.74 -12.25
C ARG A 192 -6.50 -4.79 -11.27
N GLU A 193 -5.74 -5.83 -10.99
CA GLU A 193 -6.13 -6.93 -10.09
C GLU A 193 -5.47 -6.74 -8.72
N GLY A 194 -4.18 -6.42 -8.70
CA GLY A 194 -3.37 -6.27 -7.49
C GLY A 194 -3.57 -4.97 -6.71
N TYR A 195 -4.27 -3.97 -7.25
CA TYR A 195 -4.48 -2.70 -6.55
C TYR A 195 -5.37 -2.80 -5.31
N SER A 196 -6.27 -3.79 -5.27
CA SER A 196 -7.22 -3.99 -4.17
C SER A 196 -6.75 -5.17 -3.33
N ILE A 197 -5.97 -4.86 -2.30
CA ILE A 197 -5.27 -5.82 -1.45
C ILE A 197 -6.16 -6.14 -0.25
N PRO A 198 -6.80 -7.32 -0.17
CA PRO A 198 -7.56 -7.69 1.02
C PRO A 198 -6.62 -7.76 2.23
N LEU A 199 -7.16 -7.54 3.44
CA LEU A 199 -6.36 -7.58 4.66
C LEU A 199 -5.58 -8.90 4.79
N SER A 200 -6.23 -10.03 4.47
CA SER A 200 -5.60 -11.36 4.44
C SER A 200 -4.43 -11.48 3.47
N GLY A 201 -4.34 -10.60 2.46
CA GLY A 201 -3.21 -10.49 1.55
C GLY A 201 -1.91 -10.09 2.26
N LEU A 202 -1.97 -9.52 3.47
CA LEU A 202 -0.79 -9.27 4.29
C LEU A 202 -0.07 -10.55 4.73
N ARG A 203 -0.63 -11.75 4.53
CA ARG A 203 0.11 -13.02 4.68
C ARG A 203 1.22 -13.19 3.65
N ASP A 204 1.07 -12.59 2.48
CA ASP A 204 2.08 -12.60 1.44
C ASP A 204 3.24 -11.63 1.81
N PRO A 205 4.49 -12.14 1.95
CA PRO A 205 5.65 -11.27 2.18
C PRO A 205 5.87 -10.22 1.07
N GLU A 206 5.52 -10.51 -0.19
CA GLU A 206 5.69 -9.56 -1.30
C GLU A 206 4.73 -8.37 -1.17
N VAL A 207 3.49 -8.61 -0.73
CA VAL A 207 2.52 -7.56 -0.42
C VAL A 207 3.05 -6.68 0.72
N ARG A 208 3.61 -7.28 1.78
CA ARG A 208 4.21 -6.52 2.88
C ARG A 208 5.44 -5.72 2.42
N ALA A 209 6.26 -6.28 1.53
CA ALA A 209 7.40 -5.59 0.94
C ALA A 209 6.96 -4.40 0.08
N LEU A 210 5.90 -4.57 -0.74
CA LEU A 210 5.30 -3.49 -1.52
C LEU A 210 4.81 -2.36 -0.62
N LEU A 211 4.01 -2.66 0.39
CA LEU A 211 3.51 -1.65 1.33
C LEU A 211 4.66 -1.00 2.09
N ARG A 212 5.66 -1.75 2.56
CA ARG A 212 6.88 -1.18 3.17
C ARG A 212 7.56 -0.18 2.23
N ALA A 213 7.73 -0.53 0.96
CA ALA A 213 8.34 0.34 -0.04
C ALA A 213 7.53 1.62 -0.28
N VAL A 214 6.19 1.55 -0.29
CA VAL A 214 5.32 2.75 -0.35
C VAL A 214 5.65 3.73 0.77
N TRP A 215 5.97 3.24 1.98
CA TRP A 215 6.40 4.08 3.09
C TRP A 215 7.82 4.61 2.90
N THR A 216 8.78 3.72 2.63
CA THR A 216 10.21 4.04 2.81
C THR A 216 10.93 4.52 1.55
N ASP A 217 10.57 3.97 0.39
CA ASP A 217 11.20 4.30 -0.90
C ASP A 217 10.17 4.15 -2.04
N PRO A 218 9.16 5.04 -2.09
CA PRO A 218 8.03 4.91 -3.00
C PRO A 218 8.45 4.92 -4.47
N LEU A 219 9.49 5.67 -4.83
CA LEU A 219 9.96 5.77 -6.22
C LEU A 219 10.76 4.55 -6.69
N SER A 220 11.11 3.62 -5.79
CA SER A 220 11.65 2.30 -6.18
C SER A 220 10.60 1.40 -6.83
N LEU A 221 9.32 1.73 -6.65
CA LEU A 221 8.18 1.00 -7.21
C LEU A 221 7.83 1.47 -8.63
N ASP A 222 8.46 2.53 -9.14
CA ASP A 222 8.23 3.03 -10.49
C ASP A 222 8.65 1.98 -11.55
N PRO A 223 7.70 1.44 -12.34
CA PRO A 223 8.00 0.46 -13.38
C PRO A 223 9.02 0.98 -14.40
N ALA A 224 8.99 2.27 -14.74
CA ALA A 224 9.92 2.84 -15.71
C ALA A 224 11.37 2.81 -15.18
N ARG A 225 11.55 3.10 -13.88
CA ARG A 225 12.86 2.99 -13.22
C ARG A 225 13.34 1.54 -13.15
N ARG A 226 12.46 0.61 -12.79
CA ARG A 226 12.79 -0.83 -12.76
C ARG A 226 13.18 -1.35 -14.14
N SER A 227 12.41 -1.03 -15.18
CA SER A 227 12.74 -1.41 -16.56
C SER A 227 14.06 -0.81 -17.02
N ALA A 228 14.34 0.47 -16.70
CA ALA A 228 15.60 1.11 -17.03
C ALA A 228 16.80 0.47 -16.31
N GLU A 229 16.64 0.10 -15.04
CA GLU A 229 17.67 -0.61 -14.26
C GLU A 229 17.95 -2.00 -14.84
N VAL A 230 16.90 -2.79 -15.11
CA VAL A 230 17.01 -4.11 -15.73
C VAL A 230 17.69 -4.01 -17.10
N THR A 231 17.30 -3.02 -17.92
CA THR A 231 17.94 -2.78 -19.23
C THR A 231 19.43 -2.48 -19.08
N ARG A 232 19.80 -1.67 -18.08
CA ARG A 232 21.20 -1.33 -17.81
C ARG A 232 22.00 -2.54 -17.30
N ASP A 233 21.42 -3.39 -16.45
CA ASP A 233 22.08 -4.62 -15.99
C ASP A 233 22.27 -5.62 -17.13
N ILE A 234 21.26 -5.82 -17.98
CA ILE A 234 21.35 -6.67 -19.17
C ILE A 234 22.46 -6.15 -20.10
N ALA A 235 22.48 -4.84 -20.39
CA ALA A 235 23.54 -4.24 -21.19
C ALA A 235 24.94 -4.47 -20.59
N ALA A 236 25.08 -4.34 -19.26
CA ALA A 236 26.34 -4.60 -18.56
C ALA A 236 26.76 -6.08 -18.62
N ARG A 237 25.80 -7.01 -18.55
CA ARG A 237 26.05 -8.47 -18.71
C ARG A 237 26.48 -8.79 -20.14
N LEU A 238 25.76 -8.30 -21.15
CA LEU A 238 26.11 -8.49 -22.55
C LEU A 238 27.51 -7.93 -22.86
N ALA A 239 27.85 -6.75 -22.33
CA ALA A 239 29.19 -6.17 -22.47
C ALA A 239 30.30 -7.03 -21.83
N ARG A 240 30.02 -7.70 -20.71
CA ARG A 240 30.96 -8.67 -20.11
C ARG A 240 31.15 -9.91 -20.98
N ILE A 241 30.07 -10.42 -21.58
CA ILE A 241 30.12 -11.55 -22.50
C ILE A 241 30.91 -11.18 -23.76
N ALA A 242 30.67 -10.00 -24.33
CA ALA A 242 31.39 -9.48 -25.49
C ALA A 242 32.90 -9.50 -25.26
N ARG A 243 33.35 -8.84 -24.17
CA ARG A 243 34.77 -8.80 -23.78
C ARG A 243 35.37 -10.20 -23.59
N SER A 244 34.65 -11.10 -22.91
CA SER A 244 35.10 -12.49 -22.70
C SER A 244 35.28 -13.27 -24.00
N LEU A 245 34.46 -13.01 -25.02
CA LEU A 245 34.61 -13.64 -26.34
C LEU A 245 35.76 -13.04 -27.14
N GLU A 246 35.92 -11.72 -27.10
CA GLU A 246 37.06 -11.02 -27.72
C GLU A 246 38.40 -11.44 -27.10
N ASP A 247 38.47 -11.54 -25.78
CA ASP A 247 39.66 -12.02 -25.03
C ASP A 247 40.04 -13.46 -25.40
N ARG A 248 39.08 -14.27 -25.89
CA ARG A 248 39.32 -15.64 -26.40
C ARG A 248 39.74 -15.64 -27.88
N GLY A 249 40.01 -14.48 -28.47
CA GLY A 249 40.48 -14.31 -29.84
C GLY A 249 39.36 -14.34 -30.89
N ARG A 250 38.10 -14.10 -30.51
CA ARG A 250 37.00 -13.98 -31.48
C ARG A 250 37.02 -12.60 -32.14
N HIS A 251 36.70 -12.56 -33.43
CA HIS A 251 36.65 -11.30 -34.17
C HIS A 251 35.45 -10.44 -33.70
N PRO A 252 35.62 -9.12 -33.53
CA PRO A 252 34.55 -8.25 -33.02
C PRO A 252 33.25 -8.31 -33.83
N GLU A 253 33.33 -8.48 -35.16
CA GLU A 253 32.15 -8.62 -36.03
C GLU A 253 31.35 -9.90 -35.72
N GLU A 254 32.03 -11.03 -35.48
CA GLU A 254 31.38 -12.30 -35.12
C GLU A 254 30.72 -12.23 -33.73
N VAL A 255 31.40 -11.57 -32.78
CA VAL A 255 30.86 -11.34 -31.43
C VAL A 255 29.63 -10.45 -31.49
N ALA A 256 29.66 -9.38 -32.29
CA ALA A 256 28.51 -8.49 -32.47
C ALA A 256 27.32 -9.22 -33.11
N GLU A 257 27.54 -10.01 -34.18
CA GLU A 257 26.48 -10.78 -34.83
C GLU A 257 25.84 -11.80 -33.88
N PHE A 258 26.66 -12.49 -33.08
CA PHE A 258 26.19 -13.42 -32.07
C PHE A 258 25.32 -12.72 -31.00
N LEU A 259 25.78 -11.60 -30.45
CA LEU A 259 25.04 -10.87 -29.41
C LEU A 259 23.74 -10.26 -29.96
N MET A 260 23.74 -9.76 -31.20
CA MET A 260 22.52 -9.29 -31.86
C MET A 260 21.49 -10.41 -32.01
N ARG A 261 21.91 -11.62 -32.39
CA ARG A 261 21.03 -12.80 -32.44
C ARG A 261 20.47 -13.16 -31.07
N CYS A 262 21.31 -13.17 -30.04
CA CYS A 262 20.87 -13.44 -28.66
C CYS A 262 19.84 -12.43 -28.16
N LEU A 263 20.07 -11.13 -28.40
CA LEU A 263 19.11 -10.06 -28.07
C LEU A 263 17.78 -10.26 -28.79
N PHE A 264 17.82 -10.56 -30.11
CA PHE A 264 16.61 -10.77 -30.89
C PHE A 264 15.79 -11.95 -30.38
N THR A 265 16.44 -13.05 -30.00
CA THR A 265 15.75 -14.23 -29.44
C THR A 265 15.15 -13.96 -28.07
N MET A 266 15.81 -13.17 -27.21
CA MET A 266 15.26 -12.80 -25.90
C MET A 266 14.00 -11.93 -26.05
N PHE A 267 13.99 -10.98 -26.99
CA PHE A 267 12.81 -10.15 -27.24
C PHE A 267 11.67 -10.89 -27.96
N ALA A 268 11.97 -11.93 -28.74
CA ALA A 268 10.95 -12.70 -29.47
C ALA A 268 10.18 -13.69 -28.58
N GLU A 269 10.70 -14.05 -27.40
CA GLU A 269 10.04 -14.92 -26.44
C GLU A 269 9.03 -14.18 -25.55
N ASP A 270 9.19 -12.86 -25.40
CA ASP A 270 8.35 -11.98 -24.57
C ASP A 270 7.17 -11.32 -25.32
N VAL A 271 6.88 -11.72 -26.58
CA VAL A 271 5.77 -11.20 -27.43
C VAL A 271 4.61 -12.18 -27.56
#